data_AF-A0A355SBL4-F1
#
_entry.id   AF-A0A355SBL4-F1
#
_cell.length_a   1.000
_cell.length_b   1.000
_cell.length_c   1.000
_cell.angle_alpha   90.00
_cell.angle_beta   90.00
_cell.angle_gamma   90.00
#
_symmetry.space_group_name_H-M   'P 1'
#
loop_
_entity.id
_entity.type
_entity.pdbx_description
1 polymer ?
#
loop_
_entity_poly.entity_id
_entity_poly.type
_entity_poly.pdbx_seq_one_letter_code
_entity_poly.pdbx_strand_id
1 'polypeptide(L)'
;MAEQSSSQTPPQLPALPFERVNEFSDRLSPMLVKELRQGIRTGSFVILFLLLQAILTFVLLIASSIGLSEGRLDTAANGRFVTGFILIIYSLAVLLFQPLRGISSIATEVRENSIDLMSLTRLTAWRIVSGKWLSIVSQSALIAGAVLPYLIIPYFLGGMQLFPELILWFCLFVVSGALTALTVGISAIGSALLRGLLVVAGGALMMGYLLFGFPSHIPILIEMLSFTRGDQSLAAIAFLVAACYLCYFFLDLGATAIAPSSENRATRKRLIGLGALTLTYLLLCPTGGSLALFIALGITACIALDLFSERVNFSSIICWKFLRFGALGRIAGRFLYPGWATGSLFFLALVLVLCLLISLTHSSPRHYTIALLGIGTLAFPAAIIQLFARNSENRFSSYSFILLVSLILSKILVVLYDNFSGELLLWIFSFIPMTLLPLAPESASGTEPFPVLLAAIGITSVYLLVILMRSLHQLSQLSTLESVAQRGLDDSLMEAHDPDH
;
A
#
# COMPACT_ATOMS: atom_id res chain seq x y z
N MET A 1 -34.83 15.61 69.05
CA MET A 1 -34.84 16.59 67.94
C MET A 1 -33.59 16.33 67.09
N ALA A 2 -33.75 15.57 66.00
CA ALA A 2 -32.88 15.47 64.82
C ALA A 2 -33.32 14.19 64.06
N GLU A 3 -34.04 14.40 62.97
CA GLU A 3 -34.56 13.38 62.07
C GLU A 3 -33.43 12.73 61.26
N GLN A 4 -33.50 11.40 61.08
CA GLN A 4 -32.78 10.68 60.04
C GLN A 4 -33.50 10.89 58.71
N SER A 5 -32.91 11.65 57.78
CA SER A 5 -33.36 11.73 56.40
C SER A 5 -32.59 10.74 55.54
N SER A 6 -33.28 9.71 55.06
CA SER A 6 -32.80 8.78 54.04
C SER A 6 -32.65 9.51 52.71
N SER A 7 -31.43 9.65 52.21
CA SER A 7 -31.15 10.16 50.87
C SER A 7 -31.60 9.14 49.81
N GLN A 8 -32.84 9.23 49.35
CA GLN A 8 -33.30 8.53 48.16
C GLN A 8 -32.59 9.10 46.93
N THR A 9 -31.82 8.27 46.25
CA THR A 9 -31.24 8.57 44.94
C THR A 9 -32.39 8.73 43.94
N PRO A 10 -32.48 9.84 43.17
CA PRO A 10 -33.57 10.01 42.22
C PRO A 10 -33.47 8.96 41.10
N PRO A 11 -34.61 8.46 40.58
CA PRO A 11 -34.63 7.48 39.50
C PRO A 11 -34.01 8.08 38.23
N GLN A 12 -33.08 7.36 37.60
CA GLN A 12 -32.50 7.75 36.31
C GLN A 12 -33.61 7.79 35.26
N LEU A 13 -33.94 8.98 34.78
CA LEU A 13 -34.83 9.18 33.64
C LEU A 13 -34.21 8.53 32.40
N PRO A 14 -34.99 7.82 31.55
CA PRO A 14 -34.47 7.29 30.30
C PRO A 14 -33.98 8.44 29.42
N ALA A 15 -32.73 8.34 28.94
CA ALA A 15 -32.09 9.34 28.10
C ALA A 15 -32.98 9.73 26.91
N LEU A 16 -33.08 11.03 26.65
CA LEU A 16 -33.93 11.58 25.59
C LEU A 16 -33.47 11.03 24.21
N PRO A 17 -34.37 10.88 23.23
CA PRO A 17 -34.03 10.30 21.92
C PRO A 17 -32.85 10.99 21.22
N PHE A 18 -32.65 12.28 21.48
CA PHE A 18 -31.57 13.10 20.91
C PHE A 18 -30.21 12.89 21.58
N GLU A 19 -30.15 12.45 22.85
CA GLU A 19 -28.88 12.11 23.52
C GLU A 19 -28.28 10.84 22.92
N ARG A 20 -29.14 9.86 22.57
CA ARG A 20 -28.72 8.61 21.91
C ARG A 20 -28.08 8.81 20.52
N VAL A 21 -28.34 9.93 19.84
CA VAL A 21 -27.70 10.27 18.55
C VAL A 21 -26.29 10.83 18.75
N ASN A 22 -25.99 11.39 19.92
CA ASN A 22 -24.65 11.88 20.28
C ASN A 22 -23.78 10.80 20.95
N GLU A 23 -24.38 9.74 21.49
CA GLU A 23 -23.67 8.54 21.95
C GLU A 23 -23.25 7.68 20.76
N PHE A 24 -22.07 7.98 20.21
CA PHE A 24 -21.39 7.03 19.35
C PHE A 24 -21.12 5.75 20.15
N SER A 25 -21.42 4.58 19.57
CA SER A 25 -21.17 3.29 20.21
C SER A 25 -19.74 3.21 20.74
N ASP A 26 -19.55 2.73 21.97
CA ASP A 26 -18.25 2.46 22.62
C ASP A 26 -17.30 1.57 21.78
N ARG A 27 -17.82 0.96 20.71
CA ARG A 27 -17.08 0.14 19.75
C ARG A 27 -16.27 0.96 18.74
N LEU A 28 -16.63 2.22 18.48
CA LEU A 28 -15.88 3.09 17.56
C LEU A 28 -14.67 3.69 18.27
N SER A 29 -13.54 3.82 17.57
CA SER A 29 -12.37 4.44 18.20
C SER A 29 -12.69 5.91 18.51
N PRO A 30 -12.33 6.42 19.71
CA PRO A 30 -12.59 7.82 20.05
C PRO A 30 -11.89 8.78 19.10
N MET A 31 -10.75 8.35 18.54
CA MET A 31 -10.02 9.06 17.50
C MET A 31 -10.86 9.21 16.22
N LEU A 32 -11.52 8.14 15.76
CA LEU A 32 -12.38 8.19 14.58
C LEU A 32 -13.51 9.21 14.77
N VAL A 33 -14.19 9.17 15.92
CA VAL A 33 -15.33 10.06 16.18
C VAL A 33 -14.90 11.53 16.20
N LYS A 34 -13.78 11.83 16.87
CA LYS A 34 -13.18 13.18 16.89
C LYS A 34 -12.87 13.66 15.47
N GLU A 35 -12.10 12.88 14.73
CA GLU A 35 -11.61 13.22 13.39
C GLU A 35 -12.74 13.32 12.37
N LEU A 36 -13.74 12.46 12.44
CA LEU A 36 -14.89 12.48 11.52
C LEU A 36 -15.72 13.75 11.73
N ARG A 37 -16.00 14.10 13.00
CA ARG A 37 -16.73 15.33 13.34
C ARG A 37 -16.00 16.58 12.88
N GLN A 38 -14.68 16.62 13.07
CA GLN A 38 -13.84 17.73 12.61
C GLN A 38 -13.75 17.76 11.08
N GLY A 39 -13.60 16.61 10.44
CA GLY A 39 -13.47 16.48 8.99
C GLY A 39 -14.69 16.95 8.20
N ILE A 40 -15.90 16.60 8.65
CA ILE A 40 -17.17 17.03 8.00
C ILE A 40 -17.37 18.55 8.12
N ARG A 41 -16.87 19.18 9.20
CA ARG A 41 -16.94 20.63 9.41
C ARG A 41 -15.85 21.41 8.68
N THR A 42 -14.88 20.71 8.06
CA THR A 42 -13.77 21.36 7.37
C THR A 42 -14.23 21.91 6.03
N GLY A 43 -14.01 23.21 5.78
CA GLY A 43 -14.41 23.87 4.54
C GLY A 43 -13.93 23.18 3.27
N SER A 44 -12.72 22.60 3.28
CA SER A 44 -12.19 21.84 2.11
C SER A 44 -13.05 20.62 1.74
N PHE A 45 -13.70 19.96 2.70
CA PHE A 45 -14.63 18.86 2.41
C PHE A 45 -15.91 19.41 1.79
N VAL A 46 -16.49 20.42 2.44
CA VAL A 46 -17.75 21.04 2.02
C VAL A 46 -17.63 21.62 0.61
N ILE A 47 -16.56 22.35 0.31
CA ILE A 47 -16.30 22.93 -1.01
C ILE A 47 -16.15 21.82 -2.06
N LEU A 48 -15.32 20.79 -1.80
CA LEU A 48 -15.14 19.68 -2.73
C LEU A 48 -16.46 18.94 -2.98
N PHE A 49 -17.23 18.67 -1.93
CA PHE A 49 -18.51 17.99 -2.01
C PHE A 49 -19.53 18.78 -2.82
N LEU A 50 -19.71 20.07 -2.53
CA LEU A 50 -20.66 20.93 -3.24
C LEU A 50 -20.24 21.16 -4.70
N LEU A 51 -18.95 21.38 -4.96
CA LEU A 51 -18.42 21.55 -6.32
C LEU A 51 -18.63 20.28 -7.14
N LEU A 52 -18.38 19.10 -6.56
CA LEU A 52 -18.66 17.81 -7.20
C LEU A 52 -20.13 17.70 -7.58
N GLN A 53 -21.05 17.96 -6.63
CA GLN A 53 -22.49 17.89 -6.88
C GLN A 53 -22.95 18.87 -7.97
N ALA A 54 -22.43 20.11 -7.94
CA ALA A 54 -22.73 21.12 -8.94
C ALA A 54 -22.27 20.69 -10.34
N ILE A 55 -21.05 20.17 -10.48
CA ILE A 55 -20.52 19.70 -11.77
C ILE A 55 -21.34 18.51 -12.26
N LEU A 56 -21.61 17.51 -11.42
CA LEU A 56 -22.39 16.33 -11.83
C LEU A 56 -23.82 16.69 -12.25
N THR A 57 -24.46 17.62 -11.53
CA THR A 57 -25.78 18.15 -11.91
C THR A 57 -25.70 18.84 -13.27
N PHE A 58 -24.70 19.69 -13.48
CA PHE A 58 -24.52 20.41 -14.75
C PHE A 58 -24.28 19.45 -15.93
N VAL A 59 -23.50 18.39 -15.72
CA VAL A 59 -23.27 17.33 -16.71
C VAL A 59 -24.57 16.64 -17.10
N LEU A 60 -25.40 16.27 -16.12
CA LEU A 60 -26.69 15.66 -16.41
C LEU A 60 -27.65 16.62 -17.11
N LEU A 61 -27.64 17.90 -16.75
CA LEU A 61 -28.46 18.92 -17.44
C LEU A 61 -28.05 19.05 -18.92
N ILE A 62 -26.75 19.10 -19.22
CA ILE A 62 -26.25 19.10 -20.60
C ILE A 62 -26.62 17.81 -21.33
N ALA A 63 -26.44 16.66 -20.70
CA ALA A 63 -26.79 15.37 -21.29
C ALA A 63 -28.28 15.30 -21.65
N SER A 64 -29.14 15.80 -20.75
CA SER A 64 -30.59 15.84 -20.97
C SER A 64 -31.00 16.81 -22.07
N SER A 65 -30.35 17.96 -22.20
CA SER A 65 -30.68 18.93 -23.26
C SER A 65 -30.28 18.43 -24.65
N ILE A 66 -29.11 17.80 -24.77
CA ILE A 66 -28.65 17.18 -26.03
C ILE A 66 -29.56 16.01 -26.43
N GLY A 67 -29.98 15.19 -25.46
CA GLY A 67 -30.90 14.07 -25.70
C GLY A 67 -32.29 14.49 -26.18
N LEU A 68 -32.72 15.70 -25.88
CA LEU A 68 -34.02 16.25 -26.31
C LEU A 68 -33.96 16.97 -27.66
N SER A 69 -32.80 17.50 -28.08
CA SER A 69 -32.68 18.33 -29.29
C SER A 69 -32.44 17.54 -30.59
N GLU A 70 -31.88 16.33 -30.53
CA GLU A 70 -31.46 15.59 -31.73
C GLU A 70 -32.04 14.16 -31.76
N GLY A 71 -33.19 14.00 -32.41
CA GLY A 71 -33.90 12.73 -32.56
C GLY A 71 -33.22 11.64 -33.42
N ARG A 72 -31.89 11.67 -33.65
CA ARG A 72 -31.14 10.67 -34.46
C ARG A 72 -29.68 10.42 -34.06
N LEU A 73 -29.16 10.96 -32.95
CA LEU A 73 -27.83 10.54 -32.46
C LEU A 73 -27.95 9.27 -31.61
N ASP A 74 -26.96 8.38 -31.74
CA ASP A 74 -26.84 7.14 -30.98
C ASP A 74 -26.97 7.41 -29.47
N THR A 75 -28.18 7.27 -28.91
CA THR A 75 -28.47 7.57 -27.50
C THR A 75 -27.57 6.77 -26.56
N ALA A 76 -27.19 5.56 -27.00
CA ALA A 76 -26.23 4.70 -26.34
C ALA A 76 -24.80 5.28 -26.30
N ALA A 77 -24.35 6.01 -27.32
CA ALA A 77 -23.05 6.69 -27.30
C ALA A 77 -23.05 7.85 -26.29
N ASN A 78 -24.15 8.59 -26.20
CA ASN A 78 -24.32 9.67 -25.24
C ASN A 78 -24.29 9.15 -23.80
N GLY A 79 -25.00 8.05 -23.51
CA GLY A 79 -24.96 7.38 -22.19
C GLY A 79 -23.54 7.00 -21.76
N ARG A 80 -22.76 6.37 -22.66
CA ARG A 80 -21.36 6.01 -22.40
C ARG A 80 -20.48 7.23 -22.14
N PHE A 81 -20.63 8.29 -22.93
CA PHE A 81 -19.86 9.52 -22.75
C PHE A 81 -20.12 10.17 -21.39
N VAL A 82 -21.40 10.29 -21.02
CA VAL A 82 -21.83 10.90 -19.75
C VAL A 82 -21.26 10.13 -18.57
N THR A 83 -21.34 8.80 -18.58
CA THR A 83 -20.82 7.99 -17.47
C THR A 83 -19.31 7.95 -17.41
N GLY A 84 -18.63 7.91 -18.57
CA GLY A 84 -17.18 8.12 -18.61
C GLY A 84 -16.78 9.43 -17.93
N PHE A 85 -17.50 10.52 -18.23
CA PHE A 85 -17.26 11.83 -17.62
C PHE A 85 -17.53 11.84 -16.11
N ILE A 86 -18.64 11.24 -15.66
CA ILE A 86 -18.96 11.10 -14.23
C ILE A 86 -17.87 10.31 -13.50
N LEU A 87 -17.43 9.18 -14.06
CA LEU A 87 -16.37 8.34 -13.50
C LEU A 87 -15.03 9.08 -13.42
N ILE A 88 -14.67 9.89 -14.42
CA ILE A 88 -13.46 10.71 -14.40
C ILE A 88 -13.53 11.74 -13.25
N ILE A 89 -14.61 12.50 -13.14
CA ILE A 89 -14.75 13.50 -12.06
C ILE A 89 -14.76 12.83 -10.69
N TYR A 90 -15.48 11.72 -10.55
CA TYR A 90 -15.49 10.93 -9.32
C TYR A 90 -14.08 10.42 -8.96
N SER A 91 -13.37 9.86 -9.94
CA SER A 91 -11.99 9.39 -9.76
C SER A 91 -11.06 10.53 -9.34
N LEU A 92 -11.26 11.75 -9.87
CA LEU A 92 -10.49 12.91 -9.47
C LEU A 92 -10.75 13.30 -8.00
N ALA A 93 -12.03 13.37 -7.61
CA ALA A 93 -12.42 13.67 -6.24
C ALA A 93 -11.84 12.65 -5.24
N VAL A 94 -11.92 11.36 -5.57
CA VAL A 94 -11.66 10.27 -4.62
C VAL A 94 -10.22 9.73 -4.71
N LEU A 95 -9.58 9.68 -5.88
CA LEU A 95 -8.18 9.22 -6.02
C LEU A 95 -7.14 10.32 -5.87
N LEU A 96 -7.48 11.57 -6.17
CA LEU A 96 -6.54 12.69 -6.03
C LEU A 96 -6.82 13.52 -4.77
N PHE A 97 -8.02 14.11 -4.65
CA PHE A 97 -8.27 15.07 -3.57
C PHE A 97 -8.35 14.43 -2.18
N GLN A 98 -8.95 13.24 -2.02
CA GLN A 98 -9.06 12.60 -0.69
C GLN A 98 -7.71 12.17 -0.11
N PRO A 99 -6.83 11.44 -0.84
CA PRO A 99 -5.55 11.03 -0.29
C PRO A 99 -4.63 12.20 0.07
N LEU A 100 -4.67 13.31 -0.69
CA LEU A 100 -3.88 14.51 -0.40
C LEU A 100 -4.15 15.06 1.01
N ARG A 101 -5.35 14.88 1.55
CA ARG A 101 -5.73 15.31 2.92
C ARG A 101 -5.04 14.48 4.01
N GLY A 102 -4.57 13.28 3.67
CA GLY A 102 -3.83 12.39 4.58
C GLY A 102 -2.35 12.75 4.75
N ILE A 103 -1.75 13.52 3.84
CA ILE A 103 -0.29 13.69 3.72
C ILE A 103 0.34 14.39 4.93
N SER A 104 -0.36 15.34 5.54
CA SER A 104 0.10 16.06 6.73
C SER A 104 -0.64 15.66 8.01
N SER A 105 -1.56 14.69 7.93
CA SER A 105 -2.53 14.38 9.00
C SER A 105 -1.90 13.90 10.32
N ILE A 106 -0.75 13.23 10.26
CA ILE A 106 0.01 12.79 11.45
C ILE A 106 1.15 13.76 11.73
N ALA A 107 1.81 14.26 10.69
CA ALA A 107 2.96 15.18 10.82
C ALA A 107 2.63 16.48 11.59
N THR A 108 1.39 16.98 11.48
CA THR A 108 0.95 18.16 12.26
C THR A 108 0.79 17.82 13.74
N GLU A 109 0.24 16.64 14.06
CA GLU A 109 0.08 16.19 15.45
C GLU A 109 1.41 15.88 16.15
N VAL A 110 2.38 15.32 15.40
CA VAL A 110 3.77 15.15 15.87
C VAL A 110 4.36 16.51 16.24
N ARG A 111 4.16 17.52 15.37
CA ARG A 111 4.72 18.87 15.55
C ARG A 111 4.07 19.63 16.72
N GLU A 112 2.81 19.34 17.01
CA GLU A 112 2.04 19.97 18.09
C GLU A 112 2.27 19.30 19.46
N ASN A 113 3.23 18.36 19.60
CA ASN A 113 3.48 17.54 20.81
C ASN A 113 2.25 16.80 21.36
N SER A 114 1.17 16.74 20.58
CA SER A 114 -0.07 16.06 20.96
C SER A 114 0.10 14.54 20.99
N ILE A 115 1.06 14.01 20.23
CA ILE A 115 1.36 12.57 20.20
C ILE A 115 1.97 12.10 21.51
N ASP A 116 2.77 12.92 22.20
CA ASP A 116 3.33 12.56 23.51
C ASP A 116 2.25 12.59 24.59
N LEU A 117 1.31 13.54 24.52
CA LEU A 117 0.15 13.55 25.40
C LEU A 117 -0.81 12.38 25.12
N MET A 118 -0.93 11.96 23.86
CA MET A 118 -1.81 10.87 23.44
C MET A 118 -1.17 9.49 23.63
N SER A 119 0.17 9.38 23.61
CA SER A 119 0.91 8.15 23.93
C SER A 119 0.96 7.85 25.43
N LEU A 120 0.74 8.86 26.28
CA LEU A 120 0.46 8.69 27.72
C LEU A 120 -0.93 8.11 28.00
N THR A 121 -1.82 8.04 27.00
CA THR A 121 -3.13 7.39 27.12
C THR A 121 -3.06 5.90 26.75
N ARG A 122 -4.06 5.10 27.12
CA ARG A 122 -4.15 3.65 26.79
C ARG A 122 -4.39 3.36 25.28
N LEU A 123 -4.17 4.31 24.38
CA LEU A 123 -4.39 4.14 22.94
C LEU A 123 -3.14 3.60 22.25
N THR A 124 -3.25 2.40 21.66
CA THR A 124 -2.20 1.81 20.84
C THR A 124 -1.94 2.64 19.58
N ALA A 125 -0.68 2.72 19.13
CA ALA A 125 -0.28 3.40 17.88
C ALA A 125 -1.13 3.00 16.67
N TRP A 126 -1.46 1.71 16.53
CA TRP A 126 -2.34 1.20 15.49
C TRP A 126 -3.73 1.85 15.48
N ARG A 127 -4.34 2.04 16.66
CA ARG A 127 -5.69 2.61 16.81
C ARG A 127 -5.73 4.10 16.46
N ILE A 128 -4.62 4.81 16.68
CA ILE A 128 -4.45 6.21 16.30
C ILE A 128 -4.42 6.32 14.76
N VAL A 129 -3.51 5.59 14.11
CA VAL A 129 -3.30 5.65 12.66
C VAL A 129 -4.53 5.15 11.88
N SER A 130 -5.09 4.01 12.28
CA SER A 130 -6.31 3.47 11.65
C SER A 130 -7.54 4.35 11.87
N GLY A 131 -7.65 5.04 13.01
CA GLY A 131 -8.74 5.99 13.28
C GLY A 131 -8.72 7.19 12.32
N LYS A 132 -7.53 7.74 12.05
CA LYS A 132 -7.37 8.83 11.06
C LYS A 132 -7.69 8.38 9.64
N TRP A 133 -7.12 7.25 9.24
CA TRP A 133 -7.41 6.66 7.93
C TRP A 133 -8.90 6.43 7.74
N LEU A 134 -9.56 5.78 8.70
CA LEU A 134 -10.98 5.46 8.63
C LEU A 134 -11.86 6.72 8.60
N SER A 135 -11.44 7.83 9.24
CA SER A 135 -12.14 9.11 9.14
C SER A 135 -12.13 9.66 7.71
N ILE A 136 -10.96 9.66 7.05
CA ILE A 136 -10.83 10.15 5.66
C ILE A 136 -11.56 9.21 4.69
N VAL A 137 -11.47 7.90 4.88
CA VAL A 137 -12.21 6.91 4.08
C VAL A 137 -13.72 7.07 4.27
N SER A 138 -14.20 7.36 5.48
CA SER A 138 -15.62 7.64 5.73
C SER A 138 -16.10 8.90 5.00
N GLN A 139 -15.29 9.95 4.95
CA GLN A 139 -15.59 11.14 4.12
C GLN A 139 -15.61 10.81 2.62
N SER A 140 -14.71 9.94 2.17
CA SER A 140 -14.68 9.44 0.80
C SER A 140 -15.93 8.61 0.48
N ALA A 141 -16.46 7.85 1.47
CA ALA A 141 -17.68 7.08 1.33
C ALA A 141 -18.92 7.98 1.21
N LEU A 142 -18.97 9.12 1.92
CA LEU A 142 -20.01 10.13 1.74
C LEU A 142 -20.01 10.71 0.33
N ILE A 143 -18.83 11.01 -0.21
CA ILE A 143 -18.67 11.45 -1.60
C ILE A 143 -19.15 10.36 -2.56
N ALA A 144 -18.68 9.13 -2.36
CA ALA A 144 -19.07 7.99 -3.19
C ALA A 144 -20.59 7.81 -3.21
N GLY A 145 -21.22 7.79 -2.03
CA GLY A 145 -22.68 7.65 -1.90
C GLY A 145 -23.45 8.78 -2.57
N ALA A 146 -22.93 10.00 -2.55
CA ALA A 146 -23.55 11.15 -3.21
C ALA A 146 -23.41 11.13 -4.74
N VAL A 147 -22.53 10.30 -5.32
CA VAL A 147 -22.39 10.12 -6.78
C VAL A 147 -23.34 9.05 -7.34
N LEU A 148 -23.76 8.07 -6.52
CA LEU A 148 -24.65 6.98 -6.94
C LEU A 148 -25.88 7.40 -7.77
N PRO A 149 -26.70 8.40 -7.37
CA PRO A 149 -27.87 8.77 -8.17
C PRO A 149 -27.50 9.25 -9.58
N TYR A 150 -26.34 9.89 -9.74
CA TYR A 150 -25.85 10.38 -11.03
C TYR A 150 -25.40 9.25 -11.95
N LEU A 151 -24.94 8.12 -11.41
CA LEU A 151 -24.56 6.94 -12.21
C LEU A 151 -25.79 6.16 -12.71
N ILE A 152 -26.90 6.20 -11.98
CA ILE A 152 -28.13 5.47 -12.34
C ILE A 152 -28.89 6.18 -13.45
N ILE A 153 -28.87 7.52 -13.53
CA ILE A 153 -29.66 8.27 -14.53
C ILE A 153 -29.24 7.93 -15.99
N PRO A 154 -27.95 7.92 -16.36
CA PRO A 154 -27.52 7.59 -17.71
C PRO A 154 -27.82 6.15 -18.13
N TYR A 155 -28.10 5.23 -17.19
CA TYR A 155 -28.54 3.88 -17.51
C TYR A 155 -29.82 3.90 -18.35
N PHE A 156 -30.74 4.82 -18.04
CA PHE A 156 -31.98 5.00 -18.79
C PHE A 156 -31.78 5.63 -20.17
N LEU A 157 -30.62 6.26 -20.44
CA LEU A 157 -30.25 6.77 -21.77
C LEU A 157 -29.75 5.64 -22.70
N GLY A 158 -29.51 4.44 -22.16
CA GLY A 158 -29.03 3.29 -22.92
C GLY A 158 -27.51 3.26 -23.13
N GLY A 159 -26.98 2.11 -23.56
CA GLY A 159 -25.56 1.93 -23.87
C GLY A 159 -24.64 1.66 -22.67
N MET A 160 -25.21 1.45 -21.48
CA MET A 160 -24.49 1.28 -20.22
C MET A 160 -24.69 -0.09 -19.60
N GLN A 161 -23.67 -0.58 -18.90
CA GLN A 161 -23.75 -1.79 -18.09
C GLN A 161 -23.72 -1.41 -16.61
N LEU A 162 -24.91 -1.32 -15.99
CA LEU A 162 -25.05 -0.83 -14.62
C LEU A 162 -24.17 -1.58 -13.62
N PHE A 163 -24.12 -2.92 -13.70
CA PHE A 163 -23.44 -3.74 -12.71
C PHE A 163 -21.90 -3.58 -12.75
N PRO A 164 -21.21 -3.76 -13.89
CA PRO A 164 -19.76 -3.52 -13.98
C PRO A 164 -19.35 -2.08 -13.67
N GLU A 165 -20.17 -1.10 -14.05
CA GLU A 165 -19.90 0.32 -13.75
C GLU A 165 -20.01 0.64 -12.25
N LEU A 166 -21.01 0.08 -11.56
CA LEU A 166 -21.11 0.18 -10.10
C LEU A 166 -19.94 -0.52 -9.42
N ILE A 167 -19.48 -1.64 -9.94
CA ILE A 167 -18.30 -2.32 -9.39
C ILE A 167 -17.04 -1.50 -9.65
N LEU A 168 -16.89 -0.89 -10.82
CA LEU A 168 -15.77 0.02 -11.10
C LEU A 168 -15.78 1.21 -10.14
N TRP A 169 -16.94 1.84 -9.90
CA TRP A 169 -17.11 2.89 -8.89
C TRP A 169 -16.66 2.41 -7.50
N PHE A 170 -17.06 1.20 -7.09
CA PHE A 170 -16.63 0.62 -5.82
C PHE A 170 -15.13 0.31 -5.78
N CYS A 171 -14.55 -0.21 -6.87
CA CYS A 171 -13.11 -0.44 -7.00
C CYS A 171 -12.33 0.87 -6.86
N LEU A 172 -12.79 1.97 -7.48
CA LEU A 172 -12.19 3.29 -7.33
C LEU A 172 -12.23 3.77 -5.86
N PHE A 173 -13.33 3.53 -5.15
CA PHE A 173 -13.42 3.78 -3.71
C PHE A 173 -12.39 2.97 -2.91
N VAL A 174 -12.22 1.67 -3.22
CA VAL A 174 -11.22 0.80 -2.58
C VAL A 174 -9.79 1.28 -2.86
N VAL A 175 -9.47 1.64 -4.10
CA VAL A 175 -8.16 2.21 -4.47
C VAL A 175 -7.89 3.50 -3.70
N SER A 176 -8.89 4.38 -3.57
CA SER A 176 -8.76 5.60 -2.76
C SER A 176 -8.46 5.30 -1.30
N GLY A 177 -9.11 4.28 -0.72
CA GLY A 177 -8.81 3.82 0.63
C GLY A 177 -7.33 3.42 0.78
N ALA A 178 -6.79 2.70 -0.21
CA ALA A 178 -5.38 2.30 -0.21
C ALA A 178 -4.42 3.47 -0.43
N LEU A 179 -4.73 4.41 -1.34
CA LEU A 179 -3.96 5.64 -1.54
C LEU A 179 -3.98 6.54 -0.29
N THR A 180 -5.11 6.59 0.42
CA THR A 180 -5.23 7.32 1.68
C THR A 180 -4.40 6.64 2.78
N ALA A 181 -4.35 5.31 2.81
CA ALA A 181 -3.46 4.59 3.73
C ALA A 181 -1.99 4.91 3.44
N LEU A 182 -1.59 4.95 2.16
CA LEU A 182 -0.26 5.38 1.71
C LEU A 182 0.06 6.79 2.23
N THR A 183 -0.81 7.76 1.99
CA THR A 183 -0.52 9.16 2.38
C THR A 183 -0.48 9.36 3.89
N VAL A 184 -1.37 8.71 4.63
CA VAL A 184 -1.37 8.71 6.11
C VAL A 184 -0.11 8.02 6.65
N GLY A 185 0.25 6.85 6.11
CA GLY A 185 1.45 6.12 6.53
C GLY A 185 2.75 6.88 6.27
N ILE A 186 2.90 7.46 5.07
CA ILE A 186 4.05 8.30 4.72
C ILE A 186 4.05 9.61 5.54
N SER A 187 2.90 10.11 6.00
CA SER A 187 2.84 11.29 6.88
C SER A 187 3.70 11.13 8.13
N ALA A 188 3.71 9.91 8.72
CA ALA A 188 4.39 9.62 9.97
C ALA A 188 5.91 9.44 9.83
N ILE A 189 6.41 8.90 8.71
CA ILE A 189 7.83 8.53 8.52
C ILE A 189 8.55 9.42 7.50
N GLY A 190 7.81 9.98 6.55
CA GLY A 190 8.36 10.71 5.42
C GLY A 190 9.07 11.99 5.83
N SER A 191 10.22 12.25 5.20
CA SER A 191 10.84 13.58 5.24
C SER A 191 9.90 14.62 4.62
N ALA A 192 10.07 15.90 4.97
CA ALA A 192 9.29 16.98 4.35
C ALA A 192 9.44 16.99 2.82
N LEU A 193 10.63 16.62 2.33
CA LEU A 193 10.91 16.47 0.90
C LEU A 193 10.12 15.33 0.26
N LEU A 194 10.07 14.15 0.88
CA LEU A 194 9.31 13.02 0.34
C LEU A 194 7.81 13.33 0.30
N ARG A 195 7.28 14.01 1.33
CA ARG A 195 5.89 14.47 1.34
C ARG A 195 5.62 15.50 0.24
N GLY A 196 6.50 16.49 0.10
CA GLY A 196 6.39 17.51 -0.95
C GLY A 196 6.45 16.90 -2.36
N LEU A 197 7.37 15.95 -2.58
CA LEU A 197 7.49 15.20 -3.84
C LEU A 197 6.22 14.38 -4.13
N LEU A 198 5.66 13.70 -3.13
CA LEU A 198 4.43 12.93 -3.29
C LEU A 198 3.23 13.82 -3.63
N VAL A 199 3.13 15.00 -3.02
CA VAL A 199 2.08 15.99 -3.34
C VAL A 199 2.25 16.52 -4.76
N VAL A 200 3.43 17.05 -5.08
CA VAL A 200 3.65 17.79 -6.33
C VAL A 200 3.80 16.83 -7.50
N ALA A 201 4.81 15.95 -7.47
CA ALA A 201 5.06 15.03 -8.56
C ALA A 201 4.00 13.92 -8.61
N GLY A 202 3.68 13.31 -7.47
CA GLY A 202 2.66 12.26 -7.40
C GLY A 202 1.27 12.79 -7.77
N GLY A 203 0.88 13.95 -7.24
CA GLY A 203 -0.39 14.59 -7.58
C GLY A 203 -0.48 15.02 -9.05
N ALA A 204 0.57 15.60 -9.62
CA ALA A 204 0.59 15.99 -11.03
C ALA A 204 0.52 14.78 -11.98
N LEU A 205 1.29 13.73 -11.69
CA LEU A 205 1.26 12.48 -12.47
C LEU A 205 -0.11 11.80 -12.39
N MET A 206 -0.70 11.73 -11.19
CA MET A 206 -2.03 11.18 -10.99
C MET A 206 -3.09 12.00 -11.73
N MET A 207 -3.06 13.33 -11.62
CA MET A 207 -3.96 14.24 -12.36
C MET A 207 -3.84 14.01 -13.88
N GLY A 208 -2.62 13.98 -14.42
CA GLY A 208 -2.38 13.72 -15.84
C GLY A 208 -2.91 12.36 -16.28
N TYR A 209 -2.67 11.30 -15.49
CA TYR A 209 -3.21 9.98 -15.77
C TYR A 209 -4.75 9.97 -15.75
N LEU A 210 -5.40 10.58 -14.76
CA LEU A 210 -6.87 10.58 -14.66
C LEU A 210 -7.55 11.37 -15.78
N LEU A 211 -6.94 12.45 -16.27
CA LEU A 211 -7.51 13.26 -17.35
C LEU A 211 -7.26 12.68 -18.75
N PHE A 212 -6.07 12.12 -19.00
CA PHE A 212 -5.67 11.71 -20.36
C PHE A 212 -5.56 10.19 -20.54
N GLY A 213 -5.16 9.45 -19.51
CA GLY A 213 -4.96 8.00 -19.59
C GLY A 213 -6.20 7.20 -19.21
N PHE A 214 -6.77 7.47 -18.03
CA PHE A 214 -7.90 6.75 -17.46
C PHE A 214 -9.11 6.63 -18.39
N PRO A 215 -9.53 7.67 -19.16
CA PRO A 215 -10.68 7.55 -20.07
C PRO A 215 -10.53 6.42 -21.09
N SER A 216 -9.30 6.20 -21.60
CA SER A 216 -9.01 5.13 -22.56
C SER A 216 -9.08 3.73 -21.93
N HIS A 217 -8.90 3.62 -20.61
CA HIS A 217 -8.92 2.37 -19.86
C HIS A 217 -10.31 2.02 -19.30
N ILE A 218 -11.25 2.96 -19.20
CA ILE A 218 -12.60 2.70 -18.67
C ILE A 218 -13.29 1.51 -19.38
N PRO A 219 -13.32 1.41 -20.73
CA PRO A 219 -14.00 0.30 -21.40
C PRO A 219 -13.39 -1.06 -21.06
N ILE A 220 -12.05 -1.13 -21.00
CA ILE A 220 -11.30 -2.35 -20.67
C ILE A 220 -11.59 -2.75 -19.22
N LEU A 221 -11.63 -1.79 -18.30
CA LEU A 221 -11.95 -2.06 -16.88
C LEU A 221 -13.39 -2.56 -16.71
N ILE A 222 -14.35 -1.98 -17.44
CA ILE A 222 -15.75 -2.43 -17.45
C ILE A 222 -15.84 -3.88 -17.97
N GLU A 223 -15.13 -4.21 -19.04
CA GLU A 223 -15.09 -5.57 -19.58
C GLU A 223 -14.49 -6.57 -18.57
N MET A 224 -13.40 -6.21 -17.90
CA MET A 224 -12.77 -7.02 -16.85
C MET A 224 -13.70 -7.24 -15.65
N LEU A 225 -14.59 -6.29 -15.37
CA LEU A 225 -15.58 -6.32 -14.29
C LEU A 225 -16.96 -6.82 -14.74
N SER A 226 -17.06 -7.43 -15.92
CA SER A 226 -18.31 -8.03 -16.43
C SER A 226 -18.68 -9.35 -15.77
N PHE A 227 -17.72 -10.03 -15.11
CA PHE A 227 -17.87 -11.33 -14.44
C PHE A 227 -18.51 -12.42 -15.32
N THR A 228 -18.27 -12.35 -16.63
CA THR A 228 -18.75 -13.34 -17.60
C THR A 228 -17.90 -14.61 -17.58
N ARG A 229 -16.67 -14.53 -17.08
CA ARG A 229 -15.71 -15.63 -17.02
C ARG A 229 -15.18 -15.84 -15.59
N GLY A 230 -14.82 -17.07 -15.26
CA GLY A 230 -14.37 -17.44 -13.90
C GLY A 230 -13.04 -16.80 -13.49
N ASP A 231 -12.14 -16.55 -14.45
CA ASP A 231 -10.88 -15.82 -14.27
C ASP A 231 -11.09 -14.39 -13.75
N GLN A 232 -12.09 -13.67 -14.26
CA GLN A 232 -12.44 -12.31 -13.82
C GLN A 232 -12.83 -12.25 -12.34
N SER A 233 -13.54 -13.27 -11.84
CA SER A 233 -13.91 -13.35 -10.42
C SER A 233 -12.68 -13.53 -9.52
N LEU A 234 -11.71 -14.34 -9.95
CA LEU A 234 -10.44 -14.53 -9.22
C LEU A 234 -9.59 -13.25 -9.25
N ALA A 235 -9.54 -12.54 -10.37
CA ALA A 235 -8.87 -11.24 -10.46
C ALA A 235 -9.48 -10.20 -9.50
N ALA A 236 -10.80 -10.13 -9.39
CA ALA A 236 -11.46 -9.21 -8.46
C ALA A 236 -11.14 -9.54 -6.99
N ILE A 237 -11.14 -10.83 -6.62
CA ILE A 237 -10.75 -11.27 -5.27
C ILE A 237 -9.27 -10.92 -5.01
N ALA A 238 -8.38 -11.20 -5.96
CA ALA A 238 -6.97 -10.87 -5.84
C ALA A 238 -6.74 -9.35 -5.69
N PHE A 239 -7.48 -8.54 -6.44
CA PHE A 239 -7.46 -7.08 -6.31
C PHE A 239 -7.85 -6.63 -4.90
N LEU A 240 -8.92 -7.20 -4.33
CA LEU A 240 -9.33 -6.89 -2.96
C LEU A 240 -8.28 -7.31 -1.93
N VAL A 241 -7.70 -8.51 -2.07
CA VAL A 241 -6.63 -9.00 -1.20
C VAL A 241 -5.42 -8.06 -1.27
N ALA A 242 -5.00 -7.67 -2.48
CA ALA A 242 -3.89 -6.74 -2.68
C ALA A 242 -4.18 -5.36 -2.08
N ALA A 243 -5.38 -4.82 -2.27
CA ALA A 243 -5.79 -3.54 -1.70
C ALA A 243 -5.83 -3.57 -0.16
N CYS A 244 -6.40 -4.63 0.43
CA CYS A 244 -6.40 -4.83 1.88
C CYS A 244 -4.99 -4.95 2.44
N TYR A 245 -4.11 -5.69 1.76
CA TYR A 245 -2.70 -5.78 2.13
C TYR A 245 -2.01 -4.42 2.06
N LEU A 246 -2.24 -3.65 0.99
CA LEU A 246 -1.63 -2.32 0.82
C LEU A 246 -2.07 -1.35 1.92
N CYS A 247 -3.36 -1.37 2.27
CA CYS A 247 -3.90 -0.64 3.42
C CYS A 247 -3.20 -1.05 4.72
N TYR A 248 -3.17 -2.36 5.01
CA TYR A 248 -2.52 -2.88 6.21
C TYR A 248 -1.05 -2.46 6.29
N PHE A 249 -0.31 -2.61 5.19
CA PHE A 249 1.11 -2.33 5.10
C PHE A 249 1.40 -0.86 5.43
N PHE A 250 0.75 0.10 4.76
CA PHE A 250 1.04 1.51 5.00
C PHE A 250 0.54 2.02 6.36
N LEU A 251 -0.57 1.48 6.86
CA LEU A 251 -1.02 1.82 8.21
C LEU A 251 -0.08 1.26 9.28
N ASP A 252 0.44 0.05 9.11
CA ASP A 252 1.39 -0.54 10.07
C ASP A 252 2.76 0.11 9.97
N LEU A 253 3.15 0.57 8.77
CA LEU A 253 4.30 1.43 8.56
C LEU A 253 4.15 2.72 9.39
N GLY A 254 3.02 3.42 9.26
CA GLY A 254 2.73 4.61 10.08
C GLY A 254 2.70 4.32 11.59
N ALA A 255 2.16 3.16 11.98
CA ALA A 255 2.11 2.74 13.39
C ALA A 255 3.51 2.42 13.94
N THR A 256 4.40 1.83 13.13
CA THR A 256 5.79 1.53 13.50
C THR A 256 6.60 2.81 13.80
N ALA A 257 6.22 3.94 13.20
CA ALA A 257 6.84 5.23 13.45
C ALA A 257 6.57 5.77 14.87
N ILE A 258 5.40 5.44 15.43
CA ILE A 258 4.90 5.97 16.70
C ILE A 258 5.11 4.94 17.83
N ALA A 259 5.14 3.65 17.50
CA ALA A 259 5.27 2.57 18.47
C ALA A 259 6.65 2.55 19.16
N PRO A 260 6.74 2.13 20.43
CA PRO A 260 8.00 1.98 21.14
C PRO A 260 8.87 0.88 20.51
N SER A 261 10.19 1.04 20.57
CA SER A 261 11.18 0.12 19.98
C SER A 261 11.20 -1.29 20.58
N SER A 262 10.45 -1.52 21.66
CA SER A 262 10.29 -2.83 22.32
C SER A 262 9.19 -3.70 21.68
N GLU A 263 8.28 -3.14 20.87
CA GLU A 263 7.20 -3.88 20.22
C GLU A 263 7.68 -4.47 18.88
N ASN A 264 7.74 -5.81 18.78
CA ASN A 264 8.12 -6.47 17.54
C ASN A 264 6.96 -6.52 16.53
N ARG A 265 6.93 -5.55 15.62
CA ARG A 265 5.99 -5.51 14.47
C ARG A 265 6.56 -6.14 13.19
N ALA A 266 7.88 -6.27 13.08
CA ALA A 266 8.58 -6.78 11.88
C ALA A 266 8.16 -8.22 11.51
N THR A 267 8.07 -9.09 12.50
CA THR A 267 7.66 -10.50 12.31
C THR A 267 6.30 -10.63 11.63
N ARG A 268 5.31 -9.89 12.14
CA ARG A 268 3.95 -9.88 11.62
C ARG A 268 3.89 -9.32 10.20
N LYS A 269 4.60 -8.22 9.93
CA LYS A 269 4.68 -7.62 8.58
C LYS A 269 5.26 -8.60 7.56
N ARG A 270 6.36 -9.27 7.90
CA ARG A 270 7.04 -10.25 7.04
C ARG A 270 6.14 -11.44 6.69
N LEU A 271 5.50 -12.05 7.69
CA LEU A 271 4.63 -13.20 7.48
C LEU A 271 3.36 -12.85 6.70
N ILE A 272 2.70 -11.73 7.02
CA ILE A 272 1.52 -11.27 6.28
C ILE A 272 1.89 -10.89 4.85
N GLY A 273 3.05 -10.23 4.64
CA GLY A 273 3.54 -9.90 3.30
C GLY A 273 3.83 -11.13 2.44
N LEU A 274 4.48 -12.16 3.02
CA LEU A 274 4.72 -13.42 2.32
C LEU A 274 3.42 -14.16 1.98
N GLY A 275 2.46 -14.20 2.92
CA GLY A 275 1.13 -14.75 2.69
C GLY A 275 0.36 -14.00 1.61
N ALA A 276 0.37 -12.66 1.65
CA ALA A 276 -0.30 -11.83 0.65
C ALA A 276 0.33 -11.99 -0.74
N LEU A 277 1.66 -12.05 -0.84
CA LEU A 277 2.37 -12.28 -2.09
C LEU A 277 1.99 -13.63 -2.72
N THR A 278 2.09 -14.70 -1.94
CA THR A 278 1.78 -16.07 -2.41
C THR A 278 0.32 -16.22 -2.80
N LEU A 279 -0.61 -15.75 -1.95
CA LEU A 279 -2.04 -15.81 -2.20
C LEU A 279 -2.43 -15.01 -3.45
N THR A 280 -1.98 -13.76 -3.56
CA THR A 280 -2.34 -12.88 -4.69
C THR A 280 -1.77 -13.42 -6.01
N TYR A 281 -0.54 -13.95 -6.00
CA TYR A 281 0.06 -14.57 -7.17
C TYR A 281 -0.74 -15.79 -7.65
N LEU A 282 -1.09 -16.69 -6.72
CA LEU A 282 -1.85 -17.90 -7.04
C LEU A 282 -3.26 -17.59 -7.56
N LEU A 283 -3.93 -16.57 -7.01
CA LEU A 283 -5.24 -16.13 -7.47
C LEU A 283 -5.20 -15.52 -8.88
N LEU A 284 -4.13 -14.80 -9.23
CA LEU A 284 -4.00 -14.15 -10.54
C LEU A 284 -3.39 -15.04 -11.62
N CYS A 285 -2.68 -16.10 -11.24
CA CYS A 285 -2.04 -17.00 -12.19
C CYS A 285 -2.99 -17.52 -13.29
N PRO A 286 -4.26 -17.89 -13.01
CA PRO A 286 -5.19 -18.33 -14.05
C PRO A 286 -5.61 -17.21 -15.02
N THR A 287 -5.53 -15.95 -14.59
CA THR A 287 -5.96 -14.77 -15.38
C THR A 287 -4.86 -14.30 -16.34
N GLY A 288 -3.60 -14.47 -15.94
CA GLY A 288 -2.44 -14.13 -16.73
C GLY A 288 -1.16 -14.11 -15.88
N GLY A 289 -0.16 -14.90 -16.27
CA GLY A 289 1.09 -15.02 -15.52
C GLY A 289 1.89 -13.73 -15.41
N SER A 290 1.85 -12.86 -16.44
CA SER A 290 2.51 -11.56 -16.44
C SER A 290 1.87 -10.59 -15.44
N LEU A 291 0.54 -10.51 -15.43
CA LEU A 291 -0.21 -9.65 -14.50
C LEU A 291 0.01 -10.11 -13.05
N ALA A 292 -0.04 -11.43 -12.80
CA ALA A 292 0.27 -12.01 -11.50
C ALA A 292 1.68 -11.61 -11.02
N LEU A 293 2.68 -11.62 -11.92
CA LEU A 293 4.04 -11.19 -11.59
C LEU A 293 4.16 -9.70 -11.30
N PHE A 294 3.54 -8.81 -12.08
CA PHE A 294 3.61 -7.38 -11.82
C PHE A 294 3.00 -7.02 -10.45
N ILE A 295 1.88 -7.65 -10.08
CA ILE A 295 1.25 -7.44 -8.78
C ILE A 295 2.11 -8.05 -7.65
N ALA A 296 2.67 -9.24 -7.85
CA ALA A 296 3.59 -9.85 -6.88
C ALA A 296 4.86 -9.01 -6.68
N LEU A 297 5.42 -8.43 -7.74
CA LEU A 297 6.55 -7.50 -7.68
C LEU A 297 6.18 -6.20 -6.96
N GLY A 298 4.96 -5.69 -7.14
CA GLY A 298 4.45 -4.55 -6.38
C GLY A 298 4.37 -4.84 -4.87
N ILE A 299 3.85 -6.00 -4.49
CA ILE A 299 3.83 -6.46 -3.08
C ILE A 299 5.25 -6.63 -2.56
N THR A 300 6.15 -7.22 -3.36
CA THR A 300 7.57 -7.36 -3.02
C THR A 300 8.24 -6.00 -2.83
N ALA A 301 7.87 -4.98 -3.62
CA ALA A 301 8.39 -3.63 -3.49
C ALA A 301 7.99 -2.99 -2.16
N CYS A 302 6.74 -3.17 -1.72
CA CYS A 302 6.32 -2.74 -0.39
C CYS A 302 7.14 -3.43 0.70
N ILE A 303 7.30 -4.76 0.63
CA ILE A 303 8.08 -5.50 1.62
C ILE A 303 9.55 -5.04 1.61
N ALA A 304 10.18 -4.94 0.45
CA ALA A 304 11.56 -4.49 0.29
C ALA A 304 11.79 -3.08 0.89
N LEU A 305 10.84 -2.18 0.66
CA LEU A 305 10.86 -0.83 1.19
C LEU A 305 10.87 -0.83 2.73
N ASP A 306 10.08 -1.68 3.38
CA ASP A 306 10.12 -1.84 4.85
C ASP A 306 11.45 -2.49 5.30
N LEU A 307 11.83 -3.63 4.69
CA LEU A 307 13.02 -4.39 5.06
C LEU A 307 14.30 -3.54 5.03
N PHE A 308 14.53 -2.77 3.97
CA PHE A 308 15.75 -1.98 3.82
C PHE A 308 15.71 -0.65 4.59
N SER A 309 14.53 -0.27 5.10
CA SER A 309 14.34 0.93 5.92
C SER A 309 14.42 0.67 7.43
N GLU A 310 14.35 -0.60 7.86
CA GLU A 310 14.38 -0.97 9.28
C GLU A 310 15.70 -0.59 9.97
N ARG A 311 15.56 -0.03 11.18
CA ARG A 311 16.69 0.30 12.06
C ARG A 311 17.23 -0.97 12.74
N VAL A 312 18.53 -0.97 13.03
CA VAL A 312 19.25 -2.13 13.61
C VAL A 312 19.09 -2.20 15.14
N ASN A 313 18.53 -1.16 15.77
CA ASN A 313 18.48 -1.08 17.23
C ASN A 313 17.18 -1.70 17.75
N PHE A 314 17.28 -2.91 18.29
CA PHE A 314 16.17 -3.57 18.97
C PHE A 314 16.63 -4.28 20.24
N SER A 315 15.74 -4.42 21.22
CA SER A 315 16.05 -4.99 22.53
C SER A 315 16.23 -6.51 22.46
N SER A 316 17.14 -7.05 23.29
CA SER A 316 17.39 -8.49 23.47
C SER A 316 16.13 -9.28 23.89
N ILE A 317 15.13 -8.61 24.48
CA ILE A 317 13.83 -9.19 24.85
C ILE A 317 13.08 -9.74 23.63
N ILE A 318 13.32 -9.20 22.43
CA ILE A 318 12.67 -9.69 21.21
C ILE A 318 13.21 -11.07 20.81
N CYS A 319 14.49 -11.33 21.06
CA CYS A 319 15.13 -12.61 20.75
C CYS A 319 14.62 -13.75 21.62
N TRP A 320 14.22 -13.46 22.87
CA TRP A 320 13.71 -14.47 23.83
C TRP A 320 12.58 -15.35 23.27
N LYS A 321 11.60 -14.73 22.61
CA LYS A 321 10.42 -15.45 22.05
C LYS A 321 10.80 -16.49 21.00
N PHE A 322 11.93 -16.31 20.32
CA PHE A 322 12.42 -17.21 19.28
C PHE A 322 13.40 -18.23 19.87
N LEU A 323 14.28 -17.81 20.78
CA LEU A 323 15.28 -18.66 21.42
C LEU A 323 14.68 -19.78 22.27
N ARG A 324 13.47 -19.63 22.80
CA ARG A 324 12.74 -20.69 23.52
C ARG A 324 12.51 -21.97 22.70
N PHE A 325 12.58 -21.91 21.37
CA PHE A 325 12.43 -23.06 20.48
C PHE A 325 13.78 -23.68 20.06
N GLY A 326 14.86 -23.40 20.80
CA GLY A 326 16.18 -23.96 20.56
C GLY A 326 16.81 -23.53 19.24
N ALA A 327 17.52 -24.45 18.58
CA ALA A 327 18.31 -24.15 17.39
C ALA A 327 17.45 -23.74 16.17
N LEU A 328 16.29 -24.38 15.99
CA LEU A 328 15.34 -24.03 14.92
C LEU A 328 14.74 -22.65 15.15
N GLY A 329 14.44 -22.31 16.41
CA GLY A 329 14.01 -20.98 16.81
C GLY A 329 15.03 -19.89 16.51
N ARG A 330 16.32 -20.17 16.72
CA ARG A 330 17.41 -19.25 16.38
C ARG A 330 17.49 -18.98 14.88
N ILE A 331 17.38 -20.01 14.04
CA ILE A 331 17.40 -19.85 12.58
C ILE A 331 16.18 -19.05 12.11
N ALA A 332 14.98 -19.42 12.57
CA ALA A 332 13.75 -18.70 12.25
C ALA A 332 13.82 -17.22 12.70
N GLY A 333 14.40 -16.98 13.88
CA GLY A 333 14.68 -15.65 14.39
C GLY A 333 15.50 -14.80 13.42
N ARG A 334 16.57 -15.35 12.84
CA ARG A 334 17.43 -14.60 11.89
C ARG A 334 16.71 -14.11 10.64
N PHE A 335 15.63 -14.77 10.22
CA PHE A 335 14.78 -14.31 9.11
C PHE A 335 13.67 -13.35 9.55
N LEU A 336 13.31 -13.33 10.83
CA LEU A 336 12.12 -12.64 11.33
C LEU A 336 12.40 -11.50 12.33
N TYR A 337 13.63 -11.39 12.84
CA TYR A 337 14.05 -10.30 13.71
C TYR A 337 14.03 -8.96 12.95
N PRO A 338 13.69 -7.86 13.62
CA PRO A 338 13.75 -6.53 13.01
C PRO A 338 15.19 -6.17 12.59
N GLY A 339 15.31 -5.36 11.54
CA GLY A 339 16.58 -4.81 11.06
C GLY A 339 16.85 -5.14 9.60
N TRP A 340 17.55 -4.23 8.91
CA TRP A 340 17.84 -4.40 7.48
C TRP A 340 18.75 -5.59 7.16
N ALA A 341 19.63 -6.01 8.08
CA ALA A 341 20.53 -7.14 7.86
C ALA A 341 19.76 -8.47 7.82
N THR A 342 18.89 -8.72 8.79
CA THR A 342 17.95 -9.86 8.79
C THR A 342 16.91 -9.72 7.69
N GLY A 343 16.53 -8.48 7.36
CA GLY A 343 15.67 -8.18 6.22
C GLY A 343 16.28 -8.58 4.89
N SER A 344 17.60 -8.47 4.71
CA SER A 344 18.26 -8.93 3.49
C SER A 344 18.19 -10.46 3.31
N LEU A 345 18.28 -11.23 4.40
CA LEU A 345 18.08 -12.68 4.36
C LEU A 345 16.62 -13.02 4.01
N PHE A 346 15.66 -12.29 4.58
CA PHE A 346 14.25 -12.44 4.25
C PHE A 346 13.96 -12.06 2.79
N PHE A 347 14.62 -11.03 2.27
CA PHE A 347 14.50 -10.65 0.86
C PHE A 347 15.01 -11.75 -0.06
N LEU A 348 16.13 -12.41 0.28
CA LEU A 348 16.61 -13.58 -0.47
C LEU A 348 15.59 -14.73 -0.42
N ALA A 349 14.98 -14.99 0.74
CA ALA A 349 13.90 -15.97 0.84
C ALA A 349 12.69 -15.59 -0.03
N LEU A 350 12.31 -14.31 -0.13
CA LEU A 350 11.25 -13.84 -1.03
C LEU A 350 11.60 -14.09 -2.51
N VAL A 351 12.85 -13.85 -2.91
CA VAL A 351 13.32 -14.14 -4.26
C VAL A 351 13.16 -15.62 -4.57
N LEU A 352 13.61 -16.50 -3.67
CA LEU A 352 13.46 -17.95 -3.81
C LEU A 352 11.99 -18.37 -3.90
N VAL A 353 11.13 -17.82 -3.04
CA VAL A 353 9.68 -18.09 -3.07
C VAL A 353 9.07 -17.66 -4.40
N LEU A 354 9.41 -16.48 -4.93
CA LEU A 354 8.89 -16.01 -6.21
C LEU A 354 9.37 -16.90 -7.37
N CYS A 355 10.65 -17.28 -7.40
CA CYS A 355 11.19 -18.22 -8.39
C CYS A 355 10.53 -19.61 -8.30
N LEU A 356 10.25 -20.08 -7.08
CA LEU A 356 9.54 -21.35 -6.84
C LEU A 356 8.09 -21.26 -7.31
N LEU A 357 7.39 -20.17 -7.02
CA LEU A 357 6.03 -19.95 -7.51
C LEU A 357 5.95 -19.99 -9.04
N ILE A 358 6.91 -19.36 -9.73
CA ILE A 358 7.01 -19.41 -11.20
C ILE A 358 7.26 -20.84 -11.68
N SER A 359 8.13 -21.59 -10.99
CA SER A 359 8.45 -22.97 -11.36
C SER A 359 7.25 -23.91 -11.26
N LEU A 360 6.36 -23.68 -10.28
CA LEU A 360 5.21 -24.53 -10.00
C LEU A 360 4.00 -24.23 -10.91
N THR A 361 3.89 -23.01 -11.44
CA THR A 361 2.74 -22.59 -12.23
C THR A 361 3.00 -22.66 -13.74
N HIS A 362 3.89 -21.79 -14.23
CA HIS A 362 4.21 -21.66 -15.65
C HIS A 362 5.70 -21.38 -15.80
N SER A 363 6.50 -22.46 -15.87
CA SER A 363 7.93 -22.36 -16.14
C SER A 363 8.17 -21.84 -17.55
N SER A 364 8.44 -20.55 -17.66
CA SER A 364 8.85 -19.94 -18.93
C SER A 364 9.94 -18.91 -18.68
N PRO A 365 10.93 -18.81 -19.58
CA PRO A 365 12.08 -17.95 -19.36
C PRO A 365 11.70 -16.47 -19.22
N ARG A 366 10.65 -16.01 -19.94
CA ARG A 366 10.13 -14.64 -19.83
C ARG A 366 9.70 -14.29 -18.40
N HIS A 367 9.01 -15.18 -17.71
CA HIS A 367 8.52 -14.95 -16.35
C HIS A 367 9.68 -14.84 -15.36
N TYR A 368 10.73 -15.67 -15.52
CA TYR A 368 11.96 -15.54 -14.73
C TYR A 368 12.70 -14.22 -15.02
N THR A 369 12.80 -13.81 -16.29
CA THR A 369 13.41 -12.53 -16.66
C THR A 369 12.68 -11.36 -16.00
N ILE A 370 11.35 -11.28 -16.11
CA ILE A 370 10.55 -10.20 -15.50
C ILE A 370 10.75 -10.17 -13.98
N ALA A 371 10.69 -11.33 -13.32
CA ALA A 371 10.87 -11.43 -11.88
C ALA A 371 12.27 -10.95 -11.44
N LEU A 372 13.32 -11.40 -12.13
CA LEU A 372 14.70 -11.01 -11.83
C LEU A 372 14.94 -9.52 -12.09
N LEU A 373 14.48 -8.97 -13.21
CA LEU A 373 14.61 -7.53 -13.48
C LEU A 373 13.87 -6.68 -12.42
N GLY A 374 12.68 -7.11 -12.00
CA GLY A 374 11.93 -6.48 -10.91
C GLY A 374 12.70 -6.53 -9.59
N ILE A 375 13.13 -7.72 -9.16
CA ILE A 375 13.90 -7.93 -7.93
C ILE A 375 15.21 -7.12 -7.93
N GLY A 376 15.93 -7.11 -9.06
CA GLY A 376 17.19 -6.37 -9.18
C GLY A 376 16.98 -4.87 -9.04
N THR A 377 15.88 -4.35 -9.56
CA THR A 377 15.49 -2.94 -9.41
C THR A 377 15.13 -2.62 -7.97
N LEU A 378 14.53 -3.55 -7.22
CA LEU A 378 14.26 -3.38 -5.78
C LEU A 378 15.55 -3.49 -4.94
N ALA A 379 16.52 -4.30 -5.36
CA ALA A 379 17.81 -4.45 -4.69
C ALA A 379 18.75 -3.26 -4.95
N PHE A 380 18.66 -2.62 -6.12
CA PHE A 380 19.56 -1.55 -6.55
C PHE A 380 19.64 -0.36 -5.54
N PRO A 381 18.54 0.24 -5.06
CA PRO A 381 18.59 1.30 -4.05
C PRO A 381 19.25 0.83 -2.74
N ALA A 382 18.99 -0.41 -2.33
CA ALA A 382 19.58 -0.97 -1.11
C ALA A 382 21.10 -1.15 -1.24
N ALA A 383 21.57 -1.62 -2.39
CA ALA A 383 23.01 -1.73 -2.68
C ALA A 383 23.69 -0.35 -2.66
N ILE A 384 23.09 0.68 -3.28
CA ILE A 384 23.63 2.05 -3.26
C ILE A 384 23.71 2.60 -1.84
N ILE A 385 22.64 2.47 -1.04
CA ILE A 385 22.61 2.99 0.34
C ILE A 385 23.70 2.34 1.19
N GLN A 386 23.92 1.04 1.03
CA GLN A 386 24.94 0.32 1.79
C GLN A 386 26.37 0.67 1.37
N LEU A 387 26.59 1.04 0.11
CA LEU A 387 27.90 1.45 -0.38
C LEU A 387 28.23 2.92 -0.04
N PHE A 388 27.27 3.83 -0.19
CA PHE A 388 27.53 5.28 -0.16
C PHE A 388 26.92 6.02 1.04
N ALA A 389 25.83 5.52 1.64
CA ALA A 389 25.02 6.27 2.61
C ALA A 389 24.76 5.50 3.93
N ARG A 390 25.80 4.81 4.43
CA ARG A 390 25.74 3.87 5.57
C ARG A 390 25.10 4.47 6.84
N ASN A 391 25.40 5.73 7.13
CA ASN A 391 24.99 6.40 8.37
C ASN A 391 23.79 7.34 8.19
N SER A 392 23.06 7.24 7.08
CA SER A 392 21.87 8.07 6.88
C SER A 392 20.80 7.72 7.92
N GLU A 393 20.29 8.73 8.62
CA GLU A 393 19.20 8.57 9.60
C GLU A 393 17.83 8.34 8.93
N ASN A 394 17.69 8.80 7.68
CA ASN A 394 16.45 8.77 6.89
C ASN A 394 16.49 7.72 5.76
N ARG A 395 16.90 6.48 6.09
CA ARG A 395 17.01 5.37 5.13
C ARG A 395 15.76 5.16 4.29
N PHE A 396 14.59 5.27 4.91
CA PHE A 396 13.28 5.17 4.23
C PHE A 396 13.14 6.18 3.09
N SER A 397 13.46 7.45 3.36
CA SER A 397 13.35 8.52 2.38
C SER A 397 14.38 8.35 1.26
N SER A 398 15.60 7.95 1.59
CA SER A 398 16.66 7.72 0.60
C SER A 398 16.34 6.52 -0.30
N TYR A 399 15.88 5.40 0.26
CA TYR A 399 15.50 4.21 -0.50
C TYR A 399 14.35 4.51 -1.45
N SER A 400 13.28 5.12 -0.93
CA SER A 400 12.10 5.48 -1.72
C SER A 400 12.45 6.46 -2.85
N PHE A 401 13.31 7.43 -2.58
CA PHE A 401 13.75 8.41 -3.58
C PHE A 401 14.56 7.76 -4.70
N ILE A 402 15.58 6.96 -4.37
CA ILE A 402 16.41 6.27 -5.38
C ILE A 402 15.55 5.30 -6.20
N LEU A 403 14.63 4.56 -5.56
CA LEU A 403 13.70 3.68 -6.24
C LEU A 403 12.82 4.46 -7.22
N LEU A 404 12.19 5.55 -6.78
CA LEU A 404 11.34 6.38 -7.62
C LEU A 404 12.10 6.94 -8.84
N VAL A 405 13.30 7.47 -8.63
CA VAL A 405 14.15 7.98 -9.71
C VAL A 405 14.51 6.87 -10.69
N SER A 406 14.84 5.66 -10.20
CA SER A 406 15.16 4.53 -11.07
C SER A 406 13.97 4.07 -11.92
N LEU A 407 12.75 4.10 -11.37
CA LEU A 407 11.53 3.74 -12.10
C LEU A 407 11.16 4.81 -13.13
N ILE A 408 11.27 6.09 -12.79
CA ILE A 408 11.03 7.21 -13.72
C ILE A 408 12.04 7.16 -14.87
N LEU A 409 13.33 6.99 -14.56
CA LEU A 409 14.38 6.89 -15.56
C LEU A 409 14.16 5.67 -16.48
N SER A 410 13.79 4.52 -15.91
CA SER A 410 13.42 3.34 -16.68
C SER A 410 12.28 3.64 -17.65
N LYS A 411 11.20 4.30 -17.20
CA LYS A 411 10.09 4.67 -18.09
C LYS A 411 10.47 5.66 -19.19
N ILE A 412 11.27 6.67 -18.87
CA ILE A 412 11.79 7.62 -19.87
C ILE A 412 12.60 6.89 -20.95
N LEU A 413 13.46 5.95 -20.54
CA LEU A 413 14.28 5.16 -21.45
C LEU A 413 13.45 4.22 -22.32
N VAL A 414 12.40 3.59 -21.78
CA VAL A 414 11.46 2.78 -22.59
C VAL A 414 10.76 3.66 -23.64
N VAL A 415 10.24 4.82 -23.24
CA VAL A 415 9.62 5.76 -24.19
C VAL A 415 10.60 6.19 -25.28
N LEU A 416 11.87 6.44 -24.92
CA LEU A 416 12.88 6.81 -25.89
C LEU A 416 13.23 5.65 -26.83
N TYR A 417 13.28 4.42 -26.32
CA TYR A 417 13.47 3.21 -27.14
C TYR A 417 12.33 3.05 -28.16
N ASP A 418 11.08 3.21 -27.74
CA ASP A 418 9.90 3.07 -28.62
C ASP A 418 9.91 4.10 -29.76
N ASN A 419 10.51 5.28 -29.56
CA ASN A 419 10.56 6.34 -30.57
C ASN A 419 11.83 6.32 -31.44
N PHE A 420 12.97 5.88 -30.91
CA PHE A 420 14.28 5.97 -31.57
C PHE A 420 14.92 4.61 -31.90
N SER A 421 14.32 3.49 -31.52
CA SER A 421 14.79 2.11 -31.81
C SER A 421 16.24 1.81 -31.39
N GLY A 422 16.74 2.49 -30.36
CA GLY A 422 18.14 2.35 -29.91
C GLY A 422 18.33 1.28 -28.83
N GLU A 423 18.54 0.01 -29.21
CA GLU A 423 18.77 -1.09 -28.26
C GLU A 423 20.03 -0.89 -27.39
N LEU A 424 21.11 -0.35 -27.97
CA LEU A 424 22.37 -0.08 -27.26
C LEU A 424 22.16 0.82 -26.04
N LEU A 425 21.20 1.74 -26.11
CA LEU A 425 20.89 2.62 -25.00
C LEU A 425 20.39 1.83 -23.78
N LEU A 426 19.52 0.84 -23.99
CA LEU A 426 18.99 0.01 -22.91
C LEU A 426 20.11 -0.81 -22.23
N TRP A 427 21.06 -1.32 -23.01
CA TRP A 427 22.22 -2.05 -22.50
C TRP A 427 23.18 -1.16 -21.69
N ILE A 428 23.39 0.10 -22.09
CA ILE A 428 24.19 1.07 -21.32
C ILE A 428 23.57 1.32 -19.93
N PHE A 429 22.24 1.39 -19.86
CA PHE A 429 21.49 1.58 -18.61
C PHE A 429 21.07 0.27 -17.92
N SER A 430 21.72 -0.85 -18.25
CA SER A 430 21.42 -2.18 -17.67
C SER A 430 21.61 -2.24 -16.15
N PHE A 431 22.41 -1.34 -15.57
CA PHE A 431 22.55 -1.19 -14.11
C PHE A 431 21.24 -0.80 -13.40
N ILE A 432 20.21 -0.37 -14.13
CA ILE A 432 18.84 -0.32 -13.63
C ILE A 432 18.09 -1.46 -14.32
N PRO A 433 17.94 -2.64 -13.69
CA PRO A 433 17.51 -3.83 -14.42
C PRO A 433 16.18 -3.67 -15.16
N MET A 434 15.24 -2.89 -14.62
CA MET A 434 13.95 -2.64 -15.26
C MET A 434 14.04 -2.00 -16.66
N THR A 435 15.15 -1.34 -17.01
CA THR A 435 15.37 -0.77 -18.36
C THR A 435 15.40 -1.84 -19.46
N LEU A 436 15.78 -3.08 -19.12
CA LEU A 436 15.85 -4.20 -20.05
C LEU A 436 14.50 -4.89 -20.27
N LEU A 437 13.42 -4.47 -19.60
CA LEU A 437 12.10 -5.09 -19.73
C LEU A 437 11.56 -5.14 -21.17
N PRO A 438 11.70 -4.11 -22.03
CA PRO A 438 11.23 -4.17 -23.41
C PRO A 438 11.95 -5.22 -24.26
N LEU A 439 13.20 -5.55 -23.91
CA LEU A 439 13.98 -6.58 -24.59
C LEU A 439 13.62 -8.00 -24.12
N ALA A 440 12.73 -8.14 -23.13
CA ALA A 440 12.29 -9.46 -22.67
C ALA A 440 11.38 -10.10 -23.75
N PRO A 441 11.73 -11.30 -24.25
CA PRO A 441 11.11 -11.86 -25.45
C PRO A 441 9.62 -12.16 -25.28
N GLU A 442 8.83 -11.84 -26.32
CA GLU A 442 7.38 -12.06 -26.33
C GLU A 442 6.97 -13.51 -26.66
N SER A 443 7.80 -14.26 -27.39
CA SER A 443 7.53 -15.62 -27.85
C SER A 443 8.67 -16.59 -27.54
N ALA A 444 8.31 -17.84 -27.21
CA ALA A 444 9.25 -18.92 -26.90
C ALA A 444 9.93 -19.54 -28.15
N SER A 445 9.70 -19.00 -29.34
CA SER A 445 10.10 -19.61 -30.62
C SER A 445 11.29 -18.92 -31.31
N GLY A 446 11.82 -17.83 -30.77
CA GLY A 446 13.05 -17.22 -31.26
C GLY A 446 14.26 -17.76 -30.50
N THR A 447 15.31 -18.17 -31.20
CA THR A 447 16.56 -18.77 -30.68
C THR A 447 17.47 -17.83 -29.86
N GLU A 448 16.97 -16.73 -29.30
CA GLU A 448 17.79 -15.74 -28.56
C GLU A 448 17.15 -15.22 -27.23
N PRO A 449 16.51 -16.03 -26.36
CA PRO A 449 15.99 -15.54 -25.07
C PRO A 449 17.07 -15.47 -23.97
N PHE A 450 18.31 -15.89 -24.27
CA PHE A 450 19.38 -16.09 -23.29
C PHE A 450 20.12 -14.82 -22.82
N PRO A 451 20.45 -13.82 -23.66
CA PRO A 451 21.35 -12.74 -23.24
C PRO A 451 20.71 -11.83 -22.18
N VAL A 452 19.42 -11.49 -22.32
CA VAL A 452 18.70 -10.65 -21.35
C VAL A 452 18.49 -11.38 -20.03
N LEU A 453 18.16 -12.68 -20.08
CA LEU A 453 18.03 -13.50 -18.87
C LEU A 453 19.37 -13.63 -18.14
N LEU A 454 20.46 -13.88 -18.86
CA LEU A 454 21.80 -13.99 -18.27
C LEU A 454 22.25 -12.65 -17.67
N ALA A 455 21.98 -11.53 -18.35
CA ALA A 455 22.21 -10.19 -17.81
C ALA A 455 21.37 -9.94 -16.54
N ALA A 456 20.09 -10.30 -16.54
CA ALA A 456 19.22 -10.19 -15.38
C ALA A 456 19.76 -10.98 -14.18
N ILE A 457 20.18 -12.23 -14.40
CA ILE A 457 20.80 -13.08 -13.36
C ILE A 457 22.09 -12.46 -12.86
N GLY A 458 22.99 -12.04 -13.76
CA GLY A 458 24.28 -11.46 -13.40
C GLY A 458 24.14 -10.20 -12.55
N ILE A 459 23.33 -9.24 -13.01
CA ILE A 459 23.15 -7.94 -12.36
C ILE A 459 22.45 -8.10 -11.00
N THR A 460 21.38 -8.90 -10.95
CA THR A 460 20.68 -9.18 -9.67
C THR A 460 21.58 -9.87 -8.67
N SER A 461 22.36 -10.86 -9.10
CA SER A 461 23.29 -11.60 -8.24
C SER A 461 24.36 -10.67 -7.66
N VAL A 462 24.90 -9.74 -8.45
CA VAL A 462 25.86 -8.75 -7.98
C VAL A 462 25.24 -7.88 -6.87
N TYR A 463 24.01 -7.36 -7.05
CA TYR A 463 23.37 -6.55 -6.02
C TYR A 463 23.04 -7.33 -4.75
N LEU A 464 22.52 -8.55 -4.88
CA LEU A 464 22.24 -9.42 -3.74
C LEU A 464 23.52 -9.78 -2.98
N LEU A 465 24.61 -10.05 -3.69
CA LEU A 465 25.91 -10.39 -3.10
C LEU A 465 26.51 -9.18 -2.36
N VAL A 466 26.44 -7.97 -2.92
CA VAL A 466 26.87 -6.74 -2.21
C VAL A 466 26.08 -6.56 -0.92
N ILE A 467 24.75 -6.74 -0.98
CA ILE A 467 23.88 -6.63 0.18
C ILE A 467 24.21 -7.69 1.24
N LEU A 468 24.39 -8.93 0.81
CA LEU A 468 24.68 -10.06 1.70
C LEU A 468 26.04 -9.89 2.38
N MET A 469 27.09 -9.56 1.64
CA MET A 469 28.43 -9.33 2.19
C MET A 469 28.42 -8.28 3.28
N ARG A 470 27.66 -7.19 3.09
CA ARG A 470 27.54 -6.13 4.09
C ARG A 470 26.67 -6.55 5.28
N SER A 471 25.63 -7.36 5.05
CA SER A 471 24.77 -7.87 6.12
C SER A 471 25.52 -8.79 7.11
N LEU A 472 26.53 -9.55 6.64
CA LEU A 472 27.29 -10.49 7.47
C LEU A 472 27.95 -9.83 8.68
N HIS A 473 28.50 -8.62 8.50
CA HIS A 473 29.12 -7.87 9.60
C HIS A 473 28.11 -7.44 10.67
N GLN A 474 26.84 -7.24 10.32
CA GLN A 474 25.79 -6.93 11.29
C GLN A 474 25.18 -8.19 11.90
N LEU A 475 25.13 -9.29 11.15
CA LEU A 475 24.69 -10.59 11.67
C LEU A 475 25.66 -11.12 12.74
N SER A 476 26.95 -10.78 12.69
CA SER A 476 27.87 -11.09 13.78
C SER A 476 27.56 -10.29 15.05
N GLN A 477 27.19 -9.01 14.94
CA GLN A 477 26.71 -8.21 16.07
C GLN A 477 25.36 -8.73 16.62
N LEU A 478 24.48 -9.21 15.74
CA LEU A 478 23.24 -9.87 16.17
C LEU A 478 23.53 -11.12 17.02
N SER A 479 24.57 -11.89 16.68
CA SER A 479 24.92 -13.10 17.44
C SER A 479 25.32 -12.79 18.90
N THR A 480 25.89 -11.61 19.17
CA THR A 480 26.19 -11.20 20.55
C THR A 480 24.90 -10.87 21.31
N LEU A 481 23.94 -10.20 20.67
CA LEU A 481 22.60 -9.96 21.25
C LEU A 481 21.84 -11.26 21.51
N GLU A 482 21.91 -12.24 20.58
CA GLU A 482 21.36 -13.59 20.77
C GLU A 482 21.99 -14.26 22.00
N SER A 483 23.31 -14.15 22.18
CA SER A 483 24.01 -14.75 23.34
C SER A 483 23.62 -14.12 24.67
N VAL A 484 23.44 -12.79 24.72
CA VAL A 484 22.97 -12.07 25.92
C VAL A 484 21.54 -12.46 26.24
N ALA A 485 20.67 -12.53 25.23
CA ALA A 485 19.29 -12.97 25.39
C ALA A 485 19.21 -14.42 25.91
N GLN A 486 20.07 -15.30 25.41
CA GLN A 486 20.10 -16.70 25.84
C GLN A 486 20.56 -16.84 27.29
N ARG A 487 21.60 -16.11 27.73
CA ARG A 487 22.01 -16.11 29.14
C ARG A 487 20.88 -15.71 30.07
N GLY A 488 20.17 -14.63 29.75
CA GLY A 488 19.01 -14.22 30.56
C GLY A 488 17.89 -15.27 30.59
N LEU A 489 17.69 -16.02 29.50
CA LEU A 489 16.71 -17.11 29.47
C LEU A 489 17.14 -18.26 30.39
N ASP A 490 18.43 -18.64 30.32
CA ASP A 490 19.01 -19.69 31.16
C ASP A 490 18.92 -19.31 32.65
N ASP A 491 19.20 -18.04 33.00
CA ASP A 491 19.05 -17.51 34.36
C ASP A 491 17.59 -17.59 34.85
N SER A 492 16.61 -17.21 34.01
CA SER A 492 15.19 -17.30 34.37
C SER A 492 14.66 -18.72 34.52
N LEU A 493 15.23 -19.68 33.77
CA LEU A 493 14.89 -21.09 33.91
C LEU A 493 15.49 -21.68 35.18
N MET A 494 16.67 -21.20 35.60
CA MET A 494 17.27 -21.57 36.89
C MET A 494 16.46 -21.01 38.07
N GLU A 495 16.04 -19.73 38.03
CA GLU A 495 15.15 -19.15 39.06
C GLU A 495 13.79 -19.86 39.16
N ALA A 496 13.24 -20.36 38.05
CA ALA A 496 11.98 -21.12 38.05
C ALA A 496 12.10 -22.55 38.60
N HIS A 497 13.32 -23.07 38.77
CA HIS A 497 13.60 -24.41 39.32
C HIS A 497 13.96 -24.41 40.81
N ASP A 498 14.08 -23.25 41.43
CA ASP A 498 14.41 -23.10 42.85
C ASP A 498 13.22 -22.47 43.61
N PRO A 499 12.19 -23.25 44.00
CA PRO A 499 11.00 -22.72 44.67
C PRO A 499 11.20 -22.46 46.19
N ASP A 500 12.39 -22.71 46.74
CA ASP A 500 12.67 -22.62 48.18
C ASP A 500 13.35 -21.29 48.62
N HIS A 501 12.88 -20.17 48.03
CA HIS A 501 13.09 -18.84 48.59
C HIS A 501 11.83 -17.97 48.61
#